data_AF-A0A4S3LDB4-F1
#
_entry.id   AF-A0A4S3LDB4-F1
#
_cell.length_a   1.000
_cell.length_b   1.000
_cell.length_c   1.000
_cell.angle_alpha   90.00
_cell.angle_beta   90.00
_cell.angle_gamma   90.00
#
_symmetry.space_group_name_H-M   'P 1'
#
loop_
_entity.id
_entity.type
_entity.pdbx_description
1 polymer ?
#
loop_
_entity_poly.entity_id
_entity_poly.type
_entity_poly.pdbx_seq_one_letter_code
_entity_poly.pdbx_strand_id
1 'polypeptide(L)'
;MPLPARDLLVAFYRLYFAPTLPLATSLRPYPASLPDVLAQFCGDDYQEDLQRLKRLLANLGCSIPALYKQYSELCESGGVQFIDFGSDPEFNNCIDGLVLVDLSQLKPAKFERYIAVHQESASLA
;
A
#
# COMPACT_ATOMS: atom_id res chain seq x y z
N MET A 1 -9.63 3.82 -13.25
CA MET A 1 -10.03 4.55 -12.02
C MET A 1 -10.02 6.05 -12.29
N PRO A 2 -11.03 6.84 -11.87
CA PRO A 2 -11.05 8.31 -11.99
C PRO A 2 -9.99 8.99 -11.12
N LEU A 3 -9.53 10.19 -11.51
CA LEU A 3 -8.48 10.94 -10.79
C LEU A 3 -8.78 11.13 -9.28
N PRO A 4 -10.00 11.51 -8.84
CA PRO A 4 -10.25 11.67 -7.41
C PRO A 4 -10.07 10.38 -6.60
N ALA A 5 -10.39 9.22 -7.18
CA ALA A 5 -10.21 7.92 -6.52
C ALA A 5 -8.72 7.54 -6.43
N ARG A 6 -7.93 7.92 -7.43
CA ARG A 6 -6.48 7.74 -7.47
C ARG A 6 -5.80 8.57 -6.36
N ASP A 7 -6.19 9.84 -6.25
CA ASP A 7 -5.63 10.76 -5.25
C ASP A 7 -5.94 10.29 -3.83
N LEU A 8 -7.16 9.81 -3.58
CA LEU A 8 -7.55 9.23 -2.29
C LEU A 8 -6.71 8.00 -1.92
N LEU A 9 -6.48 7.09 -2.88
CA LEU A 9 -5.63 5.92 -2.65
C LEU A 9 -4.20 6.33 -2.33
N VAL A 10 -3.57 7.15 -3.17
CA VAL A 10 -2.17 7.56 -2.98
C VAL A 10 -2.01 8.31 -1.65
N ALA A 11 -2.94 9.20 -1.30
CA ALA A 11 -2.93 9.90 -0.02
C ALA A 11 -3.00 8.94 1.18
N PHE A 12 -3.95 8.00 1.17
CA PHE A 12 -4.09 7.02 2.25
C PHE A 12 -2.84 6.15 2.42
N TYR A 13 -2.29 5.61 1.33
CA TYR A 13 -1.13 4.73 1.42
C TYR A 13 0.17 5.48 1.76
N ARG A 14 0.33 6.74 1.32
CA ARG A 14 1.43 7.61 1.79
C ARG A 14 1.33 7.90 3.29
N LEU A 15 0.12 8.08 3.81
CA LEU A 15 -0.11 8.39 5.22
C LEU A 15 0.25 7.21 6.13
N TYR A 16 -0.25 6.01 5.81
CA TYR A 16 -0.13 4.85 6.68
C TYR A 16 1.07 3.93 6.42
N PHE A 17 1.67 4.00 5.23
CA PHE A 17 2.79 3.15 4.83
C PHE A 17 3.97 3.97 4.33
N ALA A 18 4.18 5.16 4.91
CA ALA A 18 5.29 6.05 4.57
C ALA A 18 6.63 5.31 4.68
N PRO A 19 7.58 5.57 3.76
CA PRO A 19 8.90 4.98 3.86
C PRO A 19 9.68 5.58 5.02
N THR A 20 10.45 4.76 5.73
CA THR A 20 11.39 5.25 6.75
C THR A 20 12.65 5.83 6.12
N LEU A 21 13.01 5.36 4.92
CA LEU A 21 14.16 5.81 4.14
C LEU A 21 13.77 6.02 2.67
N PRO A 22 14.24 7.09 2.01
CA PRO A 22 13.97 7.35 0.60
C PRO A 22 14.87 6.47 -0.29
N LEU A 23 14.53 5.19 -0.41
CA LEU A 23 15.35 4.19 -1.11
C LEU A 23 15.31 4.33 -2.64
N ALA A 24 14.25 4.92 -3.18
CA ALA A 24 14.09 5.16 -4.61
C ALA A 24 13.05 6.26 -4.85
N THR A 25 13.06 6.80 -6.07
CA THR A 25 12.05 7.74 -6.57
C THR A 25 11.53 7.25 -7.91
N SER A 26 10.25 7.42 -8.17
CA SER A 26 9.65 7.14 -9.47
C SER A 26 10.23 8.07 -10.54
N LEU A 27 10.36 7.55 -11.77
CA LEU A 27 10.75 8.36 -12.93
C LEU A 27 9.66 9.36 -13.34
N ARG A 28 8.41 9.08 -12.98
CA ARG A 28 7.23 9.91 -13.25
C ARG A 28 6.40 10.01 -11.97
N PRO A 29 6.90 10.73 -10.95
CA PRO A 29 6.32 10.71 -9.62
C PRO A 29 4.89 11.24 -9.61
N TYR A 30 4.02 10.53 -8.89
CA TYR A 30 2.65 10.95 -8.69
C TYR A 30 2.63 12.22 -7.83
N PRO A 31 1.85 13.26 -8.19
CA PRO A 31 1.84 14.53 -7.47
C PRO A 31 1.64 14.38 -5.96
N ALA A 32 2.16 15.34 -5.19
CA ALA A 32 1.91 15.41 -3.76
C ALA A 32 0.40 15.44 -3.48
N SER A 33 -0.02 14.77 -2.41
CA SER A 33 -1.43 14.69 -2.03
C SER A 33 -1.95 16.07 -1.66
N LEU A 34 -3.07 16.47 -2.26
CA LEU A 34 -3.70 17.77 -2.02
C LEU A 34 -4.16 17.86 -0.55
N PRO A 35 -4.07 19.05 0.10
CA PRO A 35 -4.49 19.23 1.48
C PRO A 35 -5.93 18.75 1.76
N ASP A 36 -6.86 19.02 0.85
CA ASP A 36 -8.27 18.62 0.99
C ASP A 36 -8.48 17.10 0.95
N VAL A 37 -7.61 16.39 0.23
CA VAL A 37 -7.62 14.92 0.13
C VAL A 37 -7.02 14.33 1.41
N LEU A 38 -5.92 14.90 1.91
CA LEU A 38 -5.32 14.49 3.18
C LEU A 38 -6.27 14.74 4.37
N ALA A 39 -6.99 15.86 4.36
CA ALA A 39 -7.98 16.21 5.39
C ALA A 39 -9.17 15.23 5.47
N GLN A 40 -9.32 14.33 4.50
CA GLN A 40 -10.29 13.24 4.61
C GLN A 40 -9.90 12.23 5.68
N PHE A 41 -8.61 12.12 6.04
CA PHE A 41 -8.07 11.10 6.93
C PHE A 41 -7.55 11.75 8.22
N CYS A 42 -7.83 11.15 9.38
CA CYS A 42 -7.29 11.61 10.66
C CYS A 42 -5.83 11.17 10.88
N GLY A 43 -5.43 10.04 10.30
CA GLY A 43 -4.07 9.52 10.36
C GLY A 43 -3.68 8.83 11.67
N ASP A 44 -4.58 8.76 12.65
CA ASP A 44 -4.35 8.13 13.96
C ASP A 44 -5.14 6.82 14.16
N ASP A 45 -6.22 6.58 13.40
CA ASP A 45 -6.97 5.32 13.38
C ASP A 45 -7.03 4.72 11.96
N TYR A 46 -6.14 3.74 11.71
CA TYR A 46 -6.09 3.03 10.44
C TYR A 46 -7.41 2.35 10.06
N GLN A 47 -8.15 1.77 11.01
CA GLN A 47 -9.37 1.05 10.71
C GLN A 47 -10.50 2.00 10.33
N GLU A 48 -10.63 3.12 11.06
CA GLU A 48 -11.60 4.16 10.74
C GLU A 48 -11.31 4.76 9.36
N ASP A 49 -10.06 5.15 9.10
CA ASP A 49 -9.69 5.78 7.84
C ASP A 49 -9.75 4.81 6.66
N LEU A 50 -9.48 3.51 6.88
CA LEU A 50 -9.69 2.49 5.85
C LEU A 50 -11.16 2.33 5.50
N GLN A 51 -12.06 2.36 6.50
CA GLN A 51 -13.51 2.35 6.25
C GLN A 51 -13.96 3.62 5.52
N ARG A 52 -13.39 4.77 5.85
CA ARG A 52 -13.63 6.04 5.17
C ARG A 52 -13.16 5.99 3.71
N LEU A 53 -11.94 5.53 3.45
CA LEU A 53 -11.42 5.32 2.10
C LEU A 53 -12.36 4.44 1.27
N LYS A 54 -12.81 3.29 1.82
CA LYS A 54 -13.74 2.39 1.13
C LYS A 54 -15.05 3.09 0.75
N ARG A 55 -15.62 3.89 1.66
CA ARG A 55 -16.85 4.67 1.39
C ARG A 55 -16.64 5.71 0.30
N LEU A 56 -15.55 6.48 0.37
CA LEU A 56 -15.23 7.51 -0.62
C LEU A 56 -15.00 6.89 -2.01
N LEU A 57 -14.28 5.77 -2.10
CA LEU A 57 -14.09 5.04 -3.36
C LEU A 57 -15.41 4.47 -3.89
N ALA A 58 -16.25 3.91 -3.04
CA ALA A 58 -17.55 3.37 -3.45
C ALA A 58 -18.45 4.46 -4.05
N ASN A 59 -18.45 5.67 -3.48
CA ASN A 59 -19.17 6.83 -4.04
C ASN A 59 -18.68 7.22 -5.43
N LEU A 60 -17.43 6.88 -5.76
CA LEU A 60 -16.80 7.08 -7.07
C LEU A 60 -16.91 5.84 -7.99
N GLY A 61 -17.70 4.83 -7.61
CA GLY A 61 -17.84 3.58 -8.34
C GLY A 61 -16.56 2.72 -8.36
N CYS A 62 -15.67 2.93 -7.40
CA CYS A 62 -14.35 2.31 -7.31
C CYS A 62 -14.20 1.48 -6.03
N SER A 63 -13.16 0.64 -6.00
CA SER A 63 -12.75 -0.12 -4.83
C SER A 63 -11.23 -0.09 -4.68
N ILE A 64 -10.74 -0.47 -3.49
CA ILE A 64 -9.30 -0.61 -3.26
C ILE A 64 -8.80 -1.79 -4.12
N PRO A 65 -7.74 -1.60 -4.93
CA PRO A 65 -7.17 -2.68 -5.72
C PRO A 65 -6.72 -3.86 -4.84
N ALA A 66 -6.95 -5.09 -5.30
CA ALA A 66 -6.68 -6.29 -4.50
C ALA A 66 -5.22 -6.40 -4.02
N LEU A 67 -4.26 -6.05 -4.89
CA LEU A 67 -2.84 -6.10 -4.56
C LEU A 67 -2.48 -5.17 -3.39
N TYR A 68 -3.04 -3.97 -3.36
CA TYR A 68 -2.78 -3.00 -2.29
C TYR A 68 -3.24 -3.55 -0.93
N LYS A 69 -4.44 -4.15 -0.90
CA LYS A 69 -4.94 -4.83 0.30
C LYS A 69 -4.04 -6.00 0.70
N GLN A 70 -3.64 -6.82 -0.26
CA GLN A 70 -2.77 -7.97 -0.02
C GLN A 70 -1.46 -7.54 0.62
N TYR A 71 -0.77 -6.54 0.06
CA TYR A 71 0.50 -6.05 0.60
C TYR A 71 0.33 -5.45 1.99
N SER A 72 -0.66 -4.58 2.21
CA SER A 72 -0.88 -3.95 3.53
C SER A 72 -1.15 -4.93 4.68
N GLU A 73 -1.58 -6.16 4.37
CA GLU A 73 -1.97 -7.14 5.38
C GLU A 73 -0.91 -8.23 5.63
N LEU A 74 0.23 -8.20 4.92
CA LEU A 74 1.28 -9.23 5.00
C LEU A 74 2.09 -9.18 6.31
N CYS A 75 2.50 -7.99 6.71
CA CYS A 75 3.41 -7.80 7.84
C CYS A 75 2.72 -7.13 9.02
N GLU A 76 3.38 -7.17 10.17
CA GLU A 76 3.11 -6.25 11.28
C GLU A 76 3.36 -4.79 10.85
N SER A 77 2.88 -3.84 11.66
CA SER A 77 3.01 -2.40 11.37
C SER A 77 4.47 -2.00 11.12
N GLY A 78 4.73 -1.27 10.03
CA GLY A 78 6.07 -0.86 9.60
C GLY A 78 6.81 -1.87 8.72
N GLY A 79 6.36 -3.13 8.66
CA GLY A 79 6.94 -4.16 7.80
C GLY A 79 6.59 -4.05 6.31
N VAL A 80 5.69 -3.12 5.95
CA VAL A 80 5.34 -2.78 4.56
C VAL A 80 5.45 -1.28 4.39
N GLN A 81 6.13 -0.84 3.35
CA GLN A 81 6.31 0.57 3.03
C GLN A 81 6.05 0.80 1.55
N PHE A 82 5.36 1.88 1.22
CA PHE A 82 5.18 2.36 -0.16
C PHE A 82 6.19 3.47 -0.39
N ILE A 83 7.31 3.13 -1.04
CA ILE A 83 8.48 4.01 -1.21
C ILE A 83 8.12 5.23 -2.05
N ASP A 84 7.50 4.99 -3.20
CA ASP A 84 7.02 6.07 -4.06
C ASP A 84 5.89 5.57 -4.96
N PHE A 85 5.12 6.52 -5.48
CA PHE A 85 4.06 6.30 -6.45
C PHE A 85 4.41 7.01 -7.74
N GLY A 86 4.09 6.39 -8.87
CA GLY A 86 4.26 6.99 -10.19
C GLY A 86 2.97 7.00 -11.00
N SER A 87 3.08 7.54 -12.20
CA SER A 87 2.08 7.38 -13.24
C SER A 87 2.72 6.99 -14.55
N ASP A 88 2.14 5.99 -15.23
CA ASP A 88 2.63 5.56 -16.53
C ASP A 88 1.65 5.88 -17.67
N PRO A 89 1.90 6.97 -18.43
CA PRO A 89 1.20 7.29 -19.67
C PRO A 89 1.14 6.16 -20.70
N GLU A 90 2.17 5.30 -20.76
CA GLU A 90 2.23 4.19 -21.71
C GLU A 90 1.32 3.02 -21.28
N PHE A 91 0.85 3.05 -20.04
CA PHE A 91 -0.11 2.09 -19.48
C PHE A 91 -1.38 2.80 -18.95
N ASN A 92 -2.02 3.60 -19.80
CA ASN A 92 -3.30 4.27 -19.52
C ASN A 92 -3.29 5.16 -18.25
N ASN A 93 -2.14 5.80 -17.99
CA ASN A 93 -1.90 6.57 -16.76
C ASN A 93 -2.23 5.73 -15.52
N CYS A 94 -1.84 4.45 -15.48
CA CYS A 94 -2.00 3.67 -14.26
C CYS A 94 -1.23 4.34 -13.11
N ILE A 95 -1.65 4.06 -11.87
CA ILE A 95 -0.78 4.31 -10.73
C ILE A 95 0.02 3.05 -10.49
N ASP A 96 1.33 3.18 -10.46
CA ASP A 96 2.24 2.19 -9.91
C ASP A 96 2.76 2.66 -8.54
N GLY A 97 3.14 1.70 -7.71
CA GLY A 97 3.72 1.95 -6.40
C GLY A 97 4.86 0.99 -6.17
N LEU A 98 6.01 1.51 -5.76
CA LEU A 98 7.13 0.67 -5.32
C LEU A 98 6.90 0.28 -3.87
N VAL A 99 6.70 -1.01 -3.63
CA VAL A 99 6.42 -1.55 -2.29
C VAL A 99 7.64 -2.29 -1.76
N LEU A 100 8.09 -1.92 -0.57
CA LEU A 100 9.08 -2.66 0.21
C LEU A 100 8.35 -3.52 1.25
N VAL A 101 8.70 -4.80 1.30
CA VAL A 101 8.16 -5.76 2.27
C VAL A 101 9.33 -6.36 3.05
N ASP A 102 9.33 -6.15 4.37
CA ASP A 102 10.26 -6.77 5.28
C ASP A 102 9.74 -8.15 5.69
N LEU A 103 10.38 -9.20 5.16
CA LEU A 103 9.99 -10.59 5.39
C LEU A 103 10.21 -11.03 6.85
N SER A 104 11.08 -10.35 7.59
CA SER A 104 11.31 -10.62 9.02
C SER A 104 10.12 -10.16 9.88
N GLN A 105 9.28 -9.28 9.35
CA GLN A 105 8.09 -8.74 10.01
C GLN A 105 6.78 -9.36 9.50
N LEU A 106 6.84 -10.45 8.73
CA LEU A 106 5.64 -11.18 8.32
C LEU A 106 4.82 -11.59 9.54
N LYS A 107 3.49 -11.48 9.42
CA LYS A 107 2.60 -12.03 10.43
C LYS A 107 2.84 -13.54 10.56
N PRO A 108 2.78 -14.12 11.78
CA PRO A 108 3.08 -15.55 11.98
C PRO A 108 2.28 -16.46 11.04
N ALA A 109 0.97 -16.24 10.89
CA ALA A 109 0.14 -17.03 10.00
C ALA A 109 0.53 -16.95 8.51
N LYS A 110 1.14 -15.83 8.07
CA LYS A 110 1.65 -15.66 6.69
C LYS A 110 3.00 -16.36 6.54
N PHE A 111 3.89 -16.22 7.53
CA PHE A 111 5.17 -16.93 7.56
C PHE A 111 4.97 -18.44 7.51
N GLU A 112 4.13 -18.99 8.38
CA GLU A 112 3.83 -20.43 8.42
C GLU A 112 3.33 -20.94 7.08
N ARG A 113 2.37 -20.22 6.48
CA ARG A 113 1.73 -20.61 5.23
C ARG A 113 2.66 -20.59 4.02
N TYR A 114 3.59 -19.64 3.95
CA TYR A 114 4.35 -19.36 2.72
C TYR A 114 5.85 -19.65 2.81
N ILE A 115 6.44 -19.66 4.01
CA ILE A 115 7.89 -19.82 4.21
C ILE A 115 8.19 -21.11 4.99
N ALA A 116 7.57 -21.31 6.16
CA ALA A 116 7.92 -22.43 7.04
C ALA A 116 7.75 -23.80 6.37
N VAL A 117 6.67 -23.98 5.59
CA VAL A 117 6.39 -25.19 4.80
C VAL A 117 7.52 -25.59 3.83
N HIS A 118 8.41 -24.67 3.47
CA HIS A 118 9.55 -24.94 2.59
C HIS A 118 10.87 -25.08 3.35
N GLN A 119 10.91 -24.76 4.64
CA GLN A 119 12.12 -24.84 5.48
C GLN A 119 12.28 -26.20 6.16
N GLU A 120 11.19 -26.94 6.42
CA GLU A 120 11.25 -28.28 7.03
C GLU A 120 11.98 -29.32 6.15
N SER A 121 12.11 -29.07 4.84
CA SER A 121 12.85 -29.94 3.92
C SER A 121 14.37 -29.74 3.95
N ALA A 122 14.87 -28.65 4.56
CA ALA A 122 16.30 -28.31 4.56
C ALA A 122 17.07 -28.87 5.76
N SER A 123 16.37 -29.38 6.79
CA SER A 123 16.95 -29.82 8.07
C SER A 123 17.31 -31.31 8.12
N LEU A 124 17.10 -32.04 7.01
CA LEU A 124 17.28 -33.51 6.91
C LEU A 124 18.43 -33.92 5.98
N ALA A 125 19.33 -32.99 5.61
CA ALA A 125 20.57 -33.25 4.87
C ALA A 125 21.78 -32.80 5.70
#